data_AF-A0A7L8UH84-F1
#
_entry.id   AF-A0A7L8UH84-F1
#
_cell.length_a   1.000
_cell.length_b   1.000
_cell.length_c   1.000
_cell.angle_alpha   90.00
_cell.angle_beta   90.00
_cell.angle_gamma   90.00
#
_symmetry.space_group_name_H-M   'P 1'
#
loop_
_entity.id
_entity.type
_entity.pdbx_description
1 polymer ?
#
loop_
_entity_poly.entity_id
_entity_poly.type
_entity_poly.pdbx_seq_one_letter_code
_entity_poly.pdbx_strand_id
1 'polypeptide(L)'
;MIRNYTFDEAYKRFEPHDHKCTYCGEAEMENMNDCYFVPLFVEGDRTNIVVYRSVKYSKVLIGIPRCRSCKDIHYDAKNKAVTISVVSVIILLGLLLYNFMNLNAFVFILGIFATIFGGIYGSSKLAERYVANKGIYTLQDGAETNEVVQDLVIAGWSFTMPTA
;
A
#
# COMPACT_ATOMS: atom_id res chain seq x y z
N MET A 1 21.69 -12.82 -5.72
CA MET A 1 21.84 -12.20 -4.39
C MET A 1 21.58 -10.70 -4.57
N ILE A 2 20.64 -10.13 -3.82
CA ILE A 2 20.35 -8.69 -3.87
C ILE A 2 21.47 -7.98 -3.10
N ARG A 3 22.12 -6.98 -3.68
CA ARG A 3 23.22 -6.26 -3.02
C ARG A 3 22.66 -5.46 -1.84
N ASN A 4 23.39 -5.41 -0.73
CA ASN A 4 23.00 -4.70 0.50
C ASN A 4 21.74 -5.25 1.19
N TYR A 5 21.37 -6.50 0.93
CA TYR A 5 20.26 -7.17 1.61
C TYR A 5 20.64 -8.59 2.02
N THR A 6 20.08 -9.05 3.14
CA THR A 6 20.10 -10.45 3.56
C THR A 6 18.69 -11.03 3.53
N PHE A 7 18.55 -12.27 3.06
CA PHE A 7 17.27 -12.96 3.09
C PHE A 7 17.06 -13.63 4.45
N ASP A 8 15.98 -13.27 5.13
CA ASP A 8 15.53 -13.94 6.35
C ASP A 8 14.58 -15.09 5.99
N GLU A 9 15.01 -16.33 6.25
CA GLU A 9 14.23 -17.53 5.96
C GLU A 9 12.99 -17.70 6.86
N ALA A 10 13.05 -17.22 8.11
CA ALA A 10 11.96 -17.34 9.07
C ALA A 10 10.78 -16.44 8.68
N TYR A 11 11.08 -15.20 8.26
CA TYR A 11 10.07 -14.23 7.86
C TYR A 11 9.82 -14.16 6.34
N LYS A 12 10.61 -14.89 5.54
CA LYS A 12 10.55 -14.93 4.06
C LYS A 12 10.63 -13.52 3.44
N ARG A 13 11.57 -12.70 3.92
CA ARG A 13 11.72 -11.30 3.52
C ARG A 13 13.19 -10.92 3.35
N PHE A 14 13.47 -9.95 2.49
CA PHE A 14 14.79 -9.35 2.34
C PHE A 14 14.93 -8.17 3.28
N GLU A 15 15.95 -8.20 4.11
CA GLU A 15 16.25 -7.21 5.13
C GLU A 15 17.42 -6.32 4.67
N PRO A 16 17.26 -4.98 4.66
CA PRO A 16 18.30 -4.07 4.21
C PRO A 16 19.46 -3.99 5.21
N HIS A 17 20.68 -3.83 4.69
CA HIS A 17 21.86 -3.51 5.49
C HIS A 17 22.04 -2.01 5.73
N ASP A 18 21.41 -1.17 4.89
CA ASP A 18 21.36 0.27 5.13
C ASP A 18 20.35 0.56 6.24
N HIS A 19 20.79 1.29 7.26
CA HIS A 19 19.96 1.70 8.36
C HIS A 19 19.34 3.08 8.14
N LYS A 20 19.80 3.86 7.16
CA LYS A 20 19.30 5.21 6.92
C LYS A 20 17.85 5.18 6.43
N CYS A 21 16.97 5.86 7.15
CA CYS A 21 15.54 5.89 6.84
C CYS A 21 15.29 6.53 5.47
N THR A 22 14.68 5.79 4.54
CA THR A 22 14.34 6.28 3.19
C THR A 22 13.25 7.36 3.23
N TYR A 23 12.42 7.39 4.27
CA TYR A 23 11.24 8.24 4.34
C TYR A 23 11.52 9.67 4.80
N CYS A 24 12.39 9.83 5.79
CA CYS A 24 12.82 11.14 6.28
C CYS A 24 14.23 11.52 5.85
N GLY A 25 15.07 10.57 5.43
CA GLY A 25 16.46 10.81 5.04
C GLY A 25 17.42 11.20 6.18
N GLU A 26 16.93 11.45 7.38
CA GLU A 26 17.73 11.94 8.51
C GLU A 26 18.05 10.88 9.57
N ALA A 27 17.04 10.13 10.03
CA ALA A 27 17.17 9.18 11.12
C ALA A 27 17.60 7.78 10.65
N GLU A 28 18.14 6.99 11.57
CA GLU A 28 18.45 5.58 11.35
C GLU A 28 17.34 4.66 11.89
N MET A 29 17.29 3.46 11.34
CA MET A 29 16.43 2.38 11.77
C MET A 29 17.07 1.65 12.95
N GLU A 30 16.36 1.65 14.07
CA GLU A 30 16.75 0.91 15.28
C GLU A 30 16.34 -0.56 15.25
N ASN A 31 15.21 -0.86 14.60
CA ASN A 31 14.64 -2.20 14.57
C ASN A 31 14.20 -2.58 13.15
N MET A 32 14.61 -3.76 12.70
CA MET A 32 14.24 -4.31 11.39
C MET A 32 12.73 -4.45 11.19
N ASN A 33 11.97 -4.64 12.27
CA ASN A 33 10.51 -4.70 12.21
C ASN A 33 9.84 -3.34 12.03
N ASP A 34 10.60 -2.24 12.10
CA ASP A 34 10.10 -0.93 11.76
C ASP A 34 10.17 -0.65 10.26
N CYS A 35 10.99 -1.40 9.49
CA CYS A 35 10.99 -1.38 8.03
C CYS A 35 9.59 -1.49 7.45
N TYR A 36 9.43 -0.90 6.26
CA TYR A 36 8.28 -1.20 5.43
C TYR A 36 8.64 -2.29 4.43
N PHE A 37 7.99 -3.44 4.52
CA PHE A 37 8.23 -4.56 3.60
C PHE A 37 7.28 -4.49 2.42
N VAL A 38 7.81 -4.09 1.27
CA VAL A 38 7.07 -3.97 0.02
C VAL A 38 6.93 -5.33 -0.63
N PRO A 39 5.71 -5.80 -0.94
CA PRO A 39 5.51 -6.97 -1.76
C PRO A 39 5.74 -6.64 -3.23
N LEU A 40 6.64 -7.38 -3.87
CA LEU A 40 6.83 -7.38 -5.31
C LEU A 40 6.44 -8.75 -5.87
N PHE A 41 5.80 -8.74 -7.03
CA PHE A 41 5.28 -9.91 -7.71
C PHE A 41 5.87 -10.02 -9.11
N VAL A 42 6.16 -11.24 -9.55
CA VAL A 42 6.53 -11.52 -10.94
C VAL A 42 5.76 -12.75 -11.42
N GLU A 43 5.34 -12.74 -12.69
CA GLU A 43 4.77 -13.94 -13.32
C GLU A 43 5.86 -15.02 -13.42
N GLY A 44 5.56 -16.20 -12.91
CA GLY A 44 6.33 -17.43 -13.12
C GLY A 44 5.95 -18.11 -14.43
N ASP A 45 6.66 -19.21 -14.71
CA ASP A 45 6.63 -19.91 -16.00
C ASP A 45 5.20 -20.24 -16.49
N ARG A 46 4.92 -19.88 -17.74
CA ARG A 46 3.61 -20.01 -18.39
C ARG A 46 3.47 -21.42 -18.97
N THR A 47 3.11 -22.40 -18.16
CA THR A 47 2.75 -23.73 -18.70
C THR A 47 1.41 -23.66 -19.44
N ASN A 48 1.47 -23.51 -20.77
CA ASN A 48 0.31 -23.56 -21.67
C ASN A 48 -0.12 -25.01 -21.91
N ILE A 49 -0.99 -25.57 -21.07
CA ILE A 49 -1.73 -26.79 -21.40
C ILE A 49 -3.17 -26.39 -21.75
N VAL A 50 -3.39 -26.22 -23.07
CA VAL A 50 -4.59 -26.13 -23.94
C VAL A 50 -5.99 -25.78 -23.38
N VAL A 51 -6.33 -25.90 -22.10
CA VAL A 51 -7.67 -25.58 -21.58
C VAL A 51 -7.67 -24.80 -20.24
N TYR A 52 -6.54 -24.63 -19.54
CA TYR A 52 -6.49 -23.83 -18.31
C TYR A 52 -5.19 -23.02 -18.19
N ARG A 53 -5.33 -21.68 -18.17
CA ARG A 53 -4.22 -20.75 -17.87
C ARG A 53 -4.09 -20.61 -16.34
N SER A 54 -3.19 -21.37 -15.72
CA SER A 54 -2.82 -21.14 -14.32
C SER A 54 -1.52 -20.33 -14.28
N VAL A 55 -1.61 -19.06 -13.91
CA VAL A 55 -0.43 -18.20 -13.74
C VAL A 55 0.14 -18.45 -12.35
N LYS A 56 1.29 -19.13 -12.26
CA LYS A 56 2.07 -19.19 -11.02
C LYS A 56 2.78 -17.84 -10.88
N TYR A 57 2.72 -17.21 -9.73
CA TYR A 57 3.43 -15.96 -9.45
C TYR A 57 4.44 -16.19 -8.32
N SER A 58 5.56 -15.50 -8.38
CA SER A 58 6.51 -15.41 -7.26
C SER A 58 6.29 -14.10 -6.52
N LYS A 59 6.32 -14.15 -5.19
CA LYS A 59 6.23 -12.99 -4.31
C LYS A 59 7.52 -12.86 -3.51
N VAL A 60 8.10 -11.66 -3.49
CA VAL A 60 9.20 -11.30 -2.60
C VAL A 60 8.83 -10.09 -1.76
N LEU A 61 9.32 -10.04 -0.53
CA LEU A 61 9.17 -8.89 0.37
C LEU A 61 10.50 -8.16 0.45
N ILE A 62 10.57 -6.92 0.00
CA ILE A 62 11.77 -6.08 0.08
C ILE A 62 11.60 -5.09 1.21
N GLY A 63 12.48 -5.13 2.20
CA GLY A 63 12.46 -4.22 3.35
C GLY A 63 13.03 -2.85 3.01
N ILE A 64 12.25 -1.81 3.20
CA ILE A 64 12.69 -0.43 3.04
C ILE A 64 12.99 0.14 4.42
N PRO A 65 14.23 0.61 4.65
CA PRO A 65 14.63 1.18 5.93
C PRO A 65 13.69 2.31 6.37
N ARG A 66 13.12 2.15 7.57
CA ARG A 66 12.20 3.12 8.16
C ARG A 66 12.46 3.27 9.64
N CYS A 67 12.63 4.51 10.10
CA CYS A 67 12.74 4.79 11.52
C CYS A 67 11.39 4.69 12.22
N ARG A 68 11.42 4.48 13.54
CA ARG A 68 10.23 4.36 14.39
C ARG A 68 9.29 5.58 14.28
N SER A 69 9.85 6.79 14.25
CA SER A 69 9.05 8.01 14.09
C SER A 69 8.25 8.04 12.78
N CYS A 70 8.87 7.67 11.66
CA CYS A 70 8.16 7.59 10.37
C CYS A 70 7.07 6.51 10.39
N LYS A 71 7.34 5.35 11.01
CA LYS A 71 6.33 4.30 11.21
C LYS A 71 5.12 4.82 11.96
N ASP A 72 5.33 5.53 13.06
CA ASP A 72 4.24 6.09 13.87
C ASP A 72 3.45 7.15 13.08
N ILE A 73 4.13 8.02 12.32
CA ILE A 73 3.47 8.99 11.43
C ILE A 73 2.60 8.30 10.38
N HIS A 74 3.10 7.27 9.71
CA HIS A 74 2.30 6.51 8.74
C HIS A 74 1.11 5.81 9.38
N TYR A 75 1.30 5.22 10.55
CA TYR A 75 0.24 4.54 11.29
C TYR A 75 -0.85 5.51 11.73
N ASP A 76 -0.47 6.65 12.32
CA ASP A 76 -1.39 7.70 12.74
C ASP A 76 -2.13 8.32 11.56
N ALA A 77 -1.43 8.59 10.45
CA ALA A 77 -2.04 9.12 9.24
C ALA A 77 -3.09 8.15 8.67
N LYS A 78 -2.76 6.85 8.60
CA LYS A 78 -3.69 5.81 8.17
C LYS A 78 -4.91 5.73 9.09
N ASN A 79 -4.69 5.69 10.40
CA ASN A 79 -5.79 5.59 11.36
C ASN A 79 -6.70 6.81 11.31
N LYS A 80 -6.15 8.03 11.32
CA LYS A 80 -6.94 9.26 11.18
C LYS A 80 -7.74 9.27 9.89
N ALA A 81 -7.13 8.86 8.78
CA ALA A 81 -7.80 8.82 7.49
C ALA A 81 -8.93 7.80 7.44
N VAL A 82 -8.73 6.62 8.02
CA VAL A 82 -9.77 5.59 8.14
C VAL A 82 -10.90 6.09 9.04
N THR A 83 -10.60 6.69 10.21
CA THR A 83 -11.63 7.21 11.12
C THR A 83 -12.48 8.29 10.44
N ILE A 84 -11.86 9.26 9.77
CA ILE A 84 -12.58 10.33 9.06
C ILE A 84 -13.43 9.73 7.92
N SER A 85 -12.86 8.81 7.15
CA SER A 85 -13.58 8.15 6.06
C SER A 85 -14.80 7.38 6.57
N VAL A 86 -14.65 6.56 7.61
CA VAL A 86 -15.75 5.78 8.20
C VAL A 86 -16.86 6.70 8.71
N VAL A 87 -16.52 7.75 9.46
CA VAL A 87 -17.51 8.73 9.95
C VAL A 87 -18.24 9.39 8.78
N SER A 88 -17.52 9.79 7.73
CA SER A 88 -18.11 10.42 6.54
C SER A 88 -19.05 9.46 5.80
N VAL A 89 -18.68 8.19 5.67
CA VAL A 89 -19.51 7.15 5.04
C VAL A 89 -20.79 6.92 5.83
N ILE A 90 -20.71 6.83 7.17
CA ILE A 90 -21.90 6.64 8.01
C ILE A 90 -22.87 7.82 7.85
N ILE A 91 -22.36 9.06 7.86
CA ILE A 91 -23.19 10.26 7.70
C ILE A 91 -23.85 10.28 6.31
N LEU A 92 -23.09 10.02 5.25
CA LEU A 92 -23.59 10.03 3.88
C LEU A 92 -24.60 8.92 3.61
N LEU A 93 -24.37 7.70 4.13
CA LEU A 93 -25.34 6.61 4.04
C LEU A 93 -26.61 6.94 4.84
N GLY A 94 -26.48 7.52 6.04
CA GLY A 94 -27.62 7.99 6.81
C GLY A 94 -28.46 9.03 6.06
N LEU A 95 -27.80 9.97 5.39
CA LEU A 95 -28.47 10.99 4.56
C LEU A 95 -29.15 10.39 3.33
N LEU A 96 -28.52 9.42 2.66
CA LEU A 96 -29.12 8.69 1.53
C LEU A 96 -30.35 7.90 1.97
N LEU A 97 -30.28 7.20 3.11
CA LEU A 97 -31.40 6.43 3.66
C LEU A 97 -32.55 7.35 4.10
N TYR A 98 -32.24 8.47 4.75
CA TYR A 98 -33.24 9.46 5.13
C TYR A 98 -34.00 10.01 3.91
N ASN A 99 -33.31 10.22 2.78
CA ASN A 99 -33.90 10.72 1.55
C ASN A 99 -34.40 9.63 0.61
N PHE A 100 -34.48 8.35 1.04
CA PHE A 100 -34.84 7.22 0.17
C PHE A 100 -36.15 7.44 -0.60
N MET A 101 -37.19 7.96 0.08
CA MET A 101 -38.50 8.21 -0.53
C MET A 101 -38.50 9.39 -1.51
N ASN A 102 -37.52 10.30 -1.40
CA ASN A 102 -37.41 11.51 -2.23
C ASN A 102 -36.44 11.34 -3.41
N LEU A 103 -35.62 10.28 -3.41
CA LEU A 103 -34.61 10.01 -4.42
C LEU A 103 -35.15 9.01 -5.45
N ASN A 104 -34.82 9.23 -6.72
CA ASN A 104 -34.99 8.21 -7.74
C ASN A 104 -34.10 7.01 -7.38
N ALA A 105 -34.63 5.78 -7.54
CA ALA A 105 -33.92 4.53 -7.30
C ALA A 105 -32.52 4.50 -7.94
N PHE A 106 -32.36 5.05 -9.14
CA PHE A 106 -31.06 5.12 -9.82
C PHE A 106 -30.04 6.00 -9.06
N VAL A 107 -30.48 7.17 -8.57
CA VAL A 107 -29.63 8.09 -7.80
C VAL A 107 -29.28 7.49 -6.45
N PHE A 108 -30.23 6.81 -5.81
CA PHE A 108 -30.00 6.14 -4.53
C PHE A 108 -28.93 5.04 -4.65
N ILE A 109 -29.06 4.16 -5.65
CA ILE A 109 -28.09 3.07 -5.89
C ILE A 109 -26.71 3.63 -6.23
N LEU A 110 -26.62 4.60 -7.14
CA LEU A 110 -25.34 5.25 -7.46
C LEU A 110 -24.74 5.96 -6.25
N GLY A 111 -25.57 6.60 -5.42
CA GLY A 111 -25.13 7.27 -4.19
C GLY A 111 -24.48 6.30 -3.20
N ILE A 112 -25.03 5.09 -3.04
CA ILE A 112 -24.44 4.04 -2.20
C ILE A 112 -23.06 3.65 -2.72
N PHE A 113 -22.96 3.33 -4.01
CA PHE A 113 -21.67 2.96 -4.61
C PHE A 113 -20.64 4.08 -4.50
N ALA A 114 -21.02 5.31 -4.85
CA ALA A 114 -20.15 6.48 -4.75
C ALA A 114 -19.65 6.71 -3.31
N THR A 115 -20.51 6.51 -2.31
CA THR A 115 -20.15 6.68 -0.90
C THR A 115 -19.17 5.60 -0.44
N ILE A 116 -19.41 4.34 -0.78
CA ILE A 116 -18.54 3.22 -0.38
C ILE A 116 -17.18 3.33 -1.07
N PHE A 117 -17.16 3.44 -2.41
CA PHE A 117 -15.92 3.54 -3.16
C PHE A 117 -15.17 4.85 -2.85
N GLY A 118 -15.90 5.95 -2.69
CA GLY A 118 -15.34 7.24 -2.28
C GLY A 118 -14.72 7.19 -0.88
N GLY A 119 -15.33 6.48 0.07
CA GLY A 119 -14.74 6.26 1.39
C GLY A 119 -13.43 5.49 1.32
N ILE A 120 -13.39 4.39 0.57
CA ILE A 120 -12.18 3.57 0.41
C ILE A 120 -11.07 4.39 -0.25
N TYR A 121 -11.31 4.94 -1.44
CA TYR A 121 -10.31 5.69 -2.20
C TYR A 121 -9.91 7.00 -1.49
N GLY A 122 -10.89 7.70 -0.93
CA GLY A 122 -10.69 8.92 -0.17
C GLY A 122 -9.83 8.70 1.07
N SER A 123 -9.99 7.57 1.78
CA SER A 123 -9.13 7.25 2.94
C SER A 123 -7.66 7.11 2.55
N SER A 124 -7.35 6.45 1.42
CA SER A 124 -5.96 6.30 0.95
C SER A 124 -5.34 7.66 0.63
N LYS A 125 -6.04 8.48 -0.15
CA LYS A 125 -5.56 9.82 -0.54
C LYS A 125 -5.43 10.77 0.65
N LEU A 126 -6.29 10.65 1.63
CA LEU A 126 -6.23 11.46 2.84
C LEU A 126 -5.05 11.05 3.74
N ALA A 127 -4.75 9.75 3.83
CA ALA A 127 -3.55 9.26 4.51
C ALA A 127 -2.27 9.78 3.86
N GLU A 128 -2.17 9.70 2.52
CA GLU A 128 -1.04 10.27 1.75
C GLU A 128 -0.84 11.76 2.07
N ARG A 129 -1.92 12.55 2.08
CA ARG A 129 -1.85 13.97 2.43
C ARG A 129 -1.39 14.23 3.86
N TYR A 130 -1.85 13.43 4.83
CA TYR A 130 -1.40 13.58 6.22
C TYR A 130 0.09 13.28 6.38
N VAL A 131 0.59 12.27 5.66
CA VAL A 131 2.02 11.93 5.64
C VAL A 131 2.82 13.05 4.98
N ALA A 132 2.39 13.52 3.80
CA ALA A 132 3.06 14.61 3.08
C ALA A 132 3.11 15.91 3.91
N ASN A 133 2.05 16.23 4.66
CA ASN A 133 2.02 17.39 5.56
C ASN A 133 3.01 17.29 6.73
N LYS A 134 3.51 16.08 7.04
CA LYS A 134 4.58 15.85 8.02
C LYS A 134 5.97 15.93 7.41
N GLY A 135 6.08 16.19 6.11
CA GLY A 135 7.35 16.38 5.41
C GLY A 135 8.13 15.09 5.16
N ILE A 136 7.48 13.92 5.25
CA ILE A 136 8.10 12.62 4.95
C ILE A 136 7.47 12.00 3.69
N TYR A 137 8.23 11.15 3.00
CA TYR A 137 7.72 10.42 1.83
C TYR A 137 6.56 9.49 2.19
N THR A 138 5.64 9.27 1.25
CA THR A 138 4.59 8.25 1.43
C THR A 138 5.19 6.83 1.34
N LEU A 139 4.43 5.81 1.74
CA LEU A 139 4.87 4.41 1.61
C LEU A 139 5.18 4.04 0.15
N GLN A 140 4.42 4.61 -0.79
CA GLN A 140 4.61 4.41 -2.22
C GLN A 140 5.85 5.16 -2.71
N ASP A 141 5.98 6.45 -2.39
CA ASP A 141 7.15 7.24 -2.83
C ASP A 141 8.47 6.67 -2.28
N GLY A 142 8.47 6.24 -1.01
CA GLY A 142 9.63 5.59 -0.39
C GLY A 142 9.98 4.24 -1.04
N ALA A 143 8.97 3.55 -1.58
CA ALA A 143 9.18 2.31 -2.34
C ALA A 143 9.71 2.57 -3.75
N GLU A 144 9.15 3.55 -4.44
CA GLU A 144 9.56 3.91 -5.79
C GLU A 144 10.95 4.57 -5.83
N THR A 145 11.42 5.17 -4.73
CA THR A 145 12.76 5.76 -4.62
C THR A 145 13.86 4.78 -4.21
N ASN A 146 13.52 3.56 -3.78
CA ASN A 146 14.50 2.56 -3.36
C ASN A 146 15.16 1.91 -4.58
N GLU A 147 16.50 1.96 -4.67
CA GLU A 147 17.26 1.46 -5.82
C GLU A 147 16.97 -0.02 -6.13
N VAL A 148 16.92 -0.88 -5.11
CA VAL A 148 16.66 -2.31 -5.30
C VAL A 148 15.23 -2.56 -5.80
N VAL A 149 14.27 -1.78 -5.32
CA VAL A 149 12.89 -1.89 -5.80
C VAL A 149 12.81 -1.44 -7.25
N GLN A 150 13.47 -0.33 -7.63
CA GLN A 150 13.53 0.12 -9.02
C GLN A 150 14.15 -0.93 -9.95
N ASP A 151 15.29 -1.51 -9.57
CA ASP A 151 15.95 -2.56 -10.34
C ASP A 151 15.05 -3.78 -10.56
N LEU A 152 14.31 -4.19 -9.52
CA LEU A 152 13.35 -5.29 -9.63
C LEU A 152 12.18 -4.92 -10.54
N VAL A 153 11.65 -3.71 -10.45
CA VAL A 153 10.58 -3.25 -11.34
C VAL A 153 11.05 -3.22 -12.80
N ILE A 154 12.26 -2.75 -13.07
CA ILE A 154 12.89 -2.79 -14.41
C ILE A 154 13.05 -4.24 -14.90
N ALA A 155 13.38 -5.17 -14.00
CA ALA A 155 13.48 -6.60 -14.29
C ALA A 155 12.12 -7.31 -14.51
N GLY A 156 11.00 -6.57 -14.45
CA GLY A 156 9.66 -7.09 -14.72
C GLY A 156 8.84 -7.46 -13.47
N TRP A 157 9.28 -7.06 -12.28
CA TRP A 157 8.47 -7.20 -11.06
C TRP A 157 7.43 -6.06 -10.96
N SER A 158 6.33 -6.31 -10.26
CA SER A 158 5.23 -5.35 -10.07
C SER A 158 4.83 -5.23 -8.60
N PHE A 159 4.40 -4.03 -8.19
CA PHE A 159 3.76 -3.80 -6.89
C PHE A 159 2.36 -4.42 -6.80
N THR A 160 1.73 -4.65 -7.95
CA THR A 160 0.42 -5.28 -8.05
C THR A 160 0.55 -6.73 -8.45
N MET A 161 -0.31 -7.56 -7.87
CA MET A 161 -0.42 -8.96 -8.27
C MET A 161 -0.94 -9.02 -9.72
N PRO A 162 -0.24 -9.69 -10.65
CA PRO A 162 -0.72 -9.88 -12.00
C PRO A 162 -2.05 -10.64 -12.00
N THR A 163 -3.06 -10.10 -12.67
CA THR A 163 -4.35 -10.77 -12.88
C THR A 163 -4.35 -11.43 -14.25
N ALA A 164 -4.75 -12.70 -14.32
CA ALA A 164 -4.73 -13.55 -15.51
C ALA A 164 -5.76 -13.16 -16.58
#